data_AF-A0A7C7EBI8-F1
#
_entry.id   AF-A0A7C7EBI8-F1
#
_cell.length_a   1.000
_cell.length_b   1.000
_cell.length_c   1.000
_cell.angle_alpha   90.00
_cell.angle_beta   90.00
_cell.angle_gamma   90.00
#
_symmetry.space_group_name_H-M   'P 1'
#
loop_
_entity.id
_entity.type
_entity.pdbx_description
1 polymer ?
#
loop_
_entity_poly.entity_id
_entity_poly.type
_entity_poly.pdbx_seq_one_letter_code
_entity_poly.pdbx_strand_id
1 'polypeptide(L)'
;AIPILFFYEPTIWYEYIIECAKLAQREGLKNVLITNGFIEKEPLREILPYIDAMNIDVKAFHEDFYKDMVSGRLSPVKQTVKEAQAQCHIEITTLIIPGMNDSDEEIQALSKWISSLRKDIPLHLTRYFPNYKLGAPPTPVERIQKARDIAMKYLDYVYTGNMVDKTGNNTYCSVCGKLIVKRTGYGIQMEVKDKKCPECGKFIALL
;
A
#
# COMPACT_ATOMS: atom_id res chain seq x y z
N ALA A 1 -6.39 -10.36 17.12
CA ALA A 1 -5.85 -9.13 17.75
C ALA A 1 -6.46 -7.94 17.03
N ILE A 2 -6.91 -6.92 17.76
CA ILE A 2 -7.33 -5.63 17.17
C ILE A 2 -6.03 -4.86 16.88
N PRO A 3 -5.73 -4.49 15.62
CA PRO A 3 -4.53 -3.72 15.31
C PRO A 3 -4.68 -2.27 15.78
N ILE A 4 -3.59 -1.68 16.27
CA ILE A 4 -3.52 -0.23 16.50
C ILE A 4 -3.20 0.46 15.17
N LEU A 5 -3.97 1.48 14.80
CA LEU A 5 -3.85 2.22 13.55
C LEU A 5 -3.55 3.69 13.83
N PHE A 6 -2.56 4.26 13.14
CA PHE A 6 -2.21 5.69 13.22
C PHE A 6 -2.65 6.40 11.94
N PHE A 7 -3.51 7.43 12.07
CA PHE A 7 -4.18 8.10 10.94
C PHE A 7 -3.58 9.47 10.56
N TYR A 8 -2.74 10.05 11.41
CA TYR A 8 -1.87 11.18 11.07
C TYR A 8 -0.48 10.63 10.75
N GLU A 9 0.38 11.40 10.07
CA GLU A 9 1.75 10.95 9.79
C GLU A 9 2.46 10.56 11.10
N PRO A 10 2.63 9.25 11.39
CA PRO A 10 3.00 8.80 12.73
C PRO A 10 4.42 9.22 13.09
N THR A 11 5.28 9.38 12.08
CA THR A 11 6.68 9.77 12.26
C THR A 11 6.85 11.18 12.82
N ILE A 12 5.81 12.03 12.81
CA ILE A 12 5.85 13.35 13.46
C ILE A 12 5.87 13.22 14.99
N TRP A 13 5.29 12.15 15.55
CA TRP A 13 5.29 11.87 16.99
C TRP A 13 6.12 10.63 17.29
N TYR A 14 7.30 10.54 16.67
CA TYR A 14 8.12 9.34 16.66
C TYR A 14 8.35 8.73 18.05
N GLU A 15 8.72 9.54 19.05
CA GLU A 15 8.99 9.10 20.42
C GLU A 15 7.76 8.49 21.09
N TYR A 16 6.57 9.01 20.80
CA TYR A 16 5.32 8.44 21.31
C TYR A 16 5.00 7.12 20.63
N ILE A 17 5.13 7.07 19.29
CA ILE A 17 4.79 5.87 18.51
C ILE A 17 5.71 4.70 18.86
N ILE A 18 7.01 4.93 18.99
CA ILE A 18 7.95 3.84 19.29
C ILE A 18 7.69 3.24 20.69
N GLU A 19 7.38 4.06 21.69
CA GLU A 19 7.04 3.57 23.02
C GLU A 19 5.71 2.81 23.02
N CYS A 20 4.69 3.29 22.30
CA CYS A 20 3.45 2.56 22.10
C CYS A 20 3.67 1.22 21.37
N ALA A 21 4.52 1.19 20.33
CA ALA A 21 4.81 -0.03 19.57
C ALA A 21 5.50 -1.08 20.44
N LYS A 22 6.47 -0.67 21.27
CA LYS A 22 7.13 -1.53 22.26
C LYS A 22 6.12 -2.11 23.26
N LEU A 23 5.22 -1.30 23.79
CA LEU A 23 4.19 -1.76 24.73
C LEU A 23 3.20 -2.74 24.07
N ALA A 24 2.72 -2.41 22.87
CA ALA A 24 1.80 -3.27 22.12
C ALA A 24 2.42 -4.64 21.82
N GLN A 25 3.71 -4.68 21.44
CA GLN A 25 4.42 -5.94 21.21
C GLN A 25 4.53 -6.79 22.48
N ARG A 26 4.79 -6.18 23.65
CA ARG A 26 4.81 -6.90 24.94
C ARG A 26 3.48 -7.55 25.29
N GLU A 27 2.37 -6.91 24.90
CA GLU A 27 1.02 -7.43 25.08
C GLU A 27 0.58 -8.41 23.97
N GLY A 28 1.48 -8.77 23.05
CA GLY A 28 1.17 -9.67 21.93
C GLY A 28 0.24 -9.08 20.87
N LEU A 29 0.07 -7.75 20.86
CA LEU A 29 -0.68 -7.03 19.83
C LEU A 29 0.16 -6.86 18.56
N LYS A 30 -0.55 -6.65 17.44
CA LYS A 30 0.06 -6.38 16.14
C LYS A 30 0.13 -4.89 15.86
N ASN A 31 1.32 -4.42 15.49
CA ASN A 31 1.55 -3.02 15.15
C ASN A 31 1.52 -2.81 13.64
N VAL A 32 0.63 -1.93 13.19
CA VAL A 32 0.51 -1.56 11.77
C VAL A 32 0.76 -0.07 11.61
N LEU A 33 1.78 0.30 10.83
CA LEU A 33 2.15 1.70 10.60
C LEU A 33 1.66 2.17 9.22
N ILE A 34 0.75 3.15 9.19
CA ILE A 34 0.32 3.81 7.96
C ILE A 34 1.06 5.15 7.88
N THR A 35 1.86 5.37 6.84
CA THR A 35 2.79 6.52 6.77
C THR A 35 3.05 6.96 5.33
N ASN A 36 3.45 8.21 5.14
CA ASN A 36 4.01 8.72 3.89
C ASN A 36 5.44 8.20 3.61
N GLY A 37 6.05 7.51 4.57
CA GLY A 37 7.37 6.88 4.45
C GLY A 37 8.54 7.86 4.41
N PHE A 38 8.33 9.15 4.70
CA PHE A 38 9.36 10.17 4.73
C PHE A 38 10.01 10.25 6.11
N ILE A 39 10.94 9.33 6.37
CA ILE A 39 11.63 9.17 7.65
C ILE A 39 13.13 8.97 7.39
N GLU A 40 13.96 9.46 8.31
CA GLU A 40 15.40 9.23 8.27
C GLU A 40 15.74 7.75 8.55
N LYS A 41 16.93 7.35 8.12
CA LYS A 41 17.35 5.95 8.15
C LYS A 41 17.47 5.39 9.57
N GLU A 42 18.05 6.14 10.49
CA GLU A 42 18.30 5.70 11.86
C GLU A 42 16.99 5.52 12.64
N PRO A 43 16.05 6.49 12.65
CA PRO A 43 14.73 6.30 13.25
C PRO A 43 13.94 5.14 12.62
N LEU A 44 13.99 4.99 11.29
CA LEU A 44 13.31 3.86 10.64
C LEU A 44 13.83 2.51 11.16
N ARG A 45 15.14 2.35 11.29
CA ARG A 45 15.76 1.10 11.76
C ARG A 45 15.44 0.80 13.21
N GLU A 46 15.29 1.82 14.03
CA GLU A 46 14.97 1.65 15.44
C GLU A 46 13.51 1.23 15.65
N ILE A 47 12.57 1.76 14.86
CA ILE A 47 11.15 1.40 14.99
C ILE A 47 10.79 0.06 14.31
N LEU A 48 11.40 -0.29 13.18
CA LEU A 48 11.04 -1.47 12.37
C LEU A 48 10.93 -2.80 13.14
N PRO A 49 11.81 -3.13 14.12
CA PRO A 49 11.70 -4.36 14.91
C PRO A 49 10.39 -4.52 15.69
N TYR A 50 9.65 -3.41 15.89
CA TYR A 50 8.38 -3.39 16.62
C TYR A 50 7.16 -3.37 15.70
N ILE A 51 7.34 -3.33 14.38
CA ILE A 51 6.26 -3.16 13.40
C ILE A 51 6.03 -4.47 12.65
N ASP A 52 4.79 -4.96 12.66
CA ASP A 52 4.40 -6.18 11.93
C ASP A 52 4.02 -5.89 10.47
N ALA A 53 3.46 -4.71 10.20
CA ALA A 53 3.10 -4.30 8.85
C ALA A 53 3.20 -2.79 8.63
N MET A 54 3.50 -2.38 7.41
CA MET A 54 3.47 -0.97 6.98
C MET A 54 2.61 -0.79 5.73
N ASN A 55 1.79 0.25 5.70
CA ASN A 55 1.18 0.78 4.48
C ASN A 55 1.85 2.13 4.17
N ILE A 56 2.57 2.19 3.05
CA ILE A 56 3.42 3.34 2.71
C ILE A 56 2.83 4.08 1.50
N ASP A 57 2.55 5.38 1.67
CA ASP A 57 2.07 6.22 0.57
C ASP A 57 3.21 6.61 -0.38
N VAL A 58 3.29 5.95 -1.53
CA VAL A 58 4.10 6.42 -2.65
C VAL A 58 3.20 7.28 -3.52
N LYS A 59 3.24 8.60 -3.30
CA LYS A 59 2.24 9.54 -3.84
C LYS A 59 2.41 9.79 -5.33
N ALA A 60 3.63 9.69 -5.84
CA ALA A 60 3.96 9.75 -7.26
C ALA A 60 5.29 9.04 -7.49
N PHE A 61 5.65 8.81 -8.74
CA PHE A 61 6.90 8.21 -9.17
C PHE A 61 7.77 9.18 -10.00
N HIS A 62 7.39 10.46 -10.03
CA HIS A 62 8.23 11.57 -10.50
C HIS A 62 8.50 12.58 -9.37
N GLU A 63 9.71 13.16 -9.35
CA GLU A 63 10.18 14.05 -8.27
C GLU A 63 9.48 15.43 -8.27
N ASP A 64 8.98 15.88 -9.43
CA ASP A 64 8.34 17.20 -9.54
C ASP A 64 7.04 17.24 -8.73
N PHE A 65 6.27 16.15 -8.68
CA PHE A 65 5.13 16.03 -7.77
C PHE A 65 5.51 16.27 -6.31
N TYR A 66 6.64 15.74 -5.87
CA TYR A 66 7.07 15.87 -4.48
C TYR A 66 7.51 17.29 -4.12
N LYS A 67 8.13 17.99 -5.06
CA LYS A 67 8.51 19.40 -4.90
C LYS A 67 7.29 20.31 -4.87
N ASP A 68 6.37 20.13 -5.82
CA ASP A 68 5.30 21.08 -6.06
C ASP A 68 4.08 20.85 -5.15
N MET A 69 3.82 19.60 -4.77
CA MET A 69 2.56 19.22 -4.09
C MET A 69 2.74 18.68 -2.67
N VAL A 70 3.87 18.06 -2.36
CA VAL A 70 4.08 17.34 -1.08
C VAL A 70 5.04 18.10 -0.16
N SER A 71 5.89 18.97 -0.70
CA SER A 71 7.05 19.54 0.00
C SER A 71 7.97 18.45 0.58
N GLY A 72 8.20 17.40 -0.21
CA GLY A 72 8.98 16.22 0.18
C GLY A 72 9.94 15.76 -0.92
N ARG A 73 10.43 14.52 -0.83
CA ARG A 73 11.27 13.88 -1.86
C ARG A 73 10.87 12.41 -2.02
N LEU A 74 10.92 11.89 -3.25
CA LEU A 74 10.59 10.48 -3.51
C LEU A 74 11.69 9.53 -3.04
N SER A 75 12.96 9.93 -3.16
CA SER A 75 14.10 9.09 -2.80
C SER A 75 14.05 8.52 -1.36
N PRO A 76 13.81 9.33 -0.30
CA PRO A 76 13.65 8.80 1.06
C PRO A 76 12.49 7.80 1.20
N VAL A 77 11.34 8.06 0.57
CA VAL A 77 10.20 7.14 0.60
C VAL A 77 10.56 5.79 -0.03
N LYS A 78 11.27 5.80 -1.17
CA LYS A 78 11.77 4.58 -1.82
C LYS A 78 12.76 3.83 -0.93
N GLN A 79 13.58 4.53 -0.15
CA GLN A 79 14.49 3.91 0.81
C GLN A 79 13.72 3.24 1.94
N THR A 80 12.69 3.90 2.48
CA THR A 80 11.81 3.34 3.51
C THR A 80 11.15 2.04 3.05
N VAL A 81 10.59 2.02 1.83
CA VAL A 81 9.99 0.79 1.27
C VAL A 81 11.03 -0.33 1.14
N LYS A 82 12.24 -0.01 0.67
CA LYS A 82 13.33 -0.99 0.52
C LYS A 82 13.80 -1.59 1.84
N GLU A 83 13.89 -0.80 2.90
CA GLU A 83 14.32 -1.28 4.22
C GLU A 83 13.18 -2.03 4.95
N ALA A 84 11.95 -1.54 4.86
CA ALA A 84 10.79 -2.13 5.53
C ALA A 84 10.43 -3.52 5.00
N GLN A 85 10.51 -3.74 3.67
CA GLN A 85 10.11 -5.02 3.07
C GLN A 85 10.90 -6.25 3.58
N ALA A 86 12.09 -6.02 4.14
CA ALA A 86 12.94 -7.09 4.67
C ALA A 86 12.59 -7.46 6.12
N GLN A 87 11.80 -6.64 6.81
CA GLN A 87 11.53 -6.78 8.25
C GLN A 87 10.04 -7.00 8.55
N CYS A 88 9.13 -6.46 7.75
CA CYS A 88 7.71 -6.53 8.01
C CYS A 88 6.88 -6.71 6.73
N HIS A 89 5.59 -7.00 6.88
CA HIS A 89 4.66 -6.97 5.74
C HIS A 89 4.56 -5.54 5.21
N ILE A 90 4.60 -5.35 3.90
CA ILE A 90 4.45 -4.01 3.32
C ILE A 90 3.37 -3.98 2.26
N GLU A 91 2.63 -2.89 2.24
CA GLU A 91 1.70 -2.52 1.20
C GLU A 91 1.98 -1.09 0.77
N ILE A 92 1.72 -0.79 -0.50
CA ILE A 92 1.93 0.54 -1.06
C ILE A 92 0.58 1.11 -1.44
N THR A 93 0.35 2.38 -1.10
CA THR A 93 -0.85 3.11 -1.49
C THR A 93 -0.47 4.29 -2.37
N THR A 94 -1.23 4.50 -3.45
CA THR A 94 -1.09 5.67 -4.31
C THR A 94 -2.48 6.23 -4.59
N LEU A 95 -2.69 7.48 -4.18
CA LEU A 95 -3.89 8.25 -4.51
C LEU A 95 -3.73 8.80 -5.93
N ILE A 96 -4.60 8.38 -6.85
CA ILE A 96 -4.52 8.78 -8.26
C ILE A 96 -5.31 10.06 -8.45
N ILE A 97 -4.64 11.14 -8.86
CA ILE A 97 -5.17 12.49 -9.07
C ILE A 97 -5.10 12.85 -10.56
N PRO A 98 -6.22 13.28 -11.19
CA PRO A 98 -6.26 13.52 -12.63
C PRO A 98 -5.32 14.65 -13.05
N GLY A 99 -4.54 14.42 -14.10
CA GLY A 99 -3.59 15.38 -14.66
C GLY A 99 -2.30 15.54 -13.87
N MET A 100 -2.05 14.72 -12.84
CA MET A 100 -0.90 14.90 -11.94
C MET A 100 -0.03 13.65 -11.82
N ASN A 101 -0.63 12.51 -11.48
CA ASN A 101 0.06 11.22 -11.32
C ASN A 101 -0.76 10.06 -11.91
N ASP A 102 -1.62 10.37 -12.88
CA ASP A 102 -2.51 9.41 -13.52
C ASP A 102 -2.13 9.16 -15.00
N SER A 103 -0.88 9.37 -15.42
CA SER A 103 -0.45 8.93 -16.75
C SER A 103 -0.20 7.41 -16.78
N ASP A 104 -0.30 6.79 -17.95
CA ASP A 104 -0.03 5.35 -18.06
C ASP A 104 1.45 5.04 -17.78
N GLU A 105 2.34 5.95 -18.18
CA GLU A 105 3.79 5.89 -17.97
C GLU A 105 4.13 5.92 -16.47
N GLU A 106 3.46 6.79 -15.71
CA GLU A 106 3.63 6.91 -14.27
C GLU A 106 3.26 5.60 -13.54
N ILE A 107 2.08 5.05 -13.86
CA ILE A 107 1.61 3.79 -13.26
C ILE A 107 2.55 2.63 -13.64
N GLN A 108 3.04 2.59 -14.88
CA GLN A 108 4.02 1.59 -15.30
C GLN A 108 5.34 1.73 -14.55
N ALA A 109 5.85 2.95 -14.38
CA ALA A 109 7.12 3.20 -13.69
C ALA A 109 7.05 2.80 -12.22
N LEU A 110 5.97 3.19 -11.52
CA LEU A 110 5.67 2.75 -10.16
C LEU A 110 5.62 1.22 -10.07
N SER A 111 4.80 0.58 -10.91
CA SER A 111 4.57 -0.87 -10.85
C SER A 111 5.82 -1.68 -11.18
N LYS A 112 6.62 -1.24 -12.16
CA LYS A 112 7.91 -1.85 -12.49
C LYS A 112 8.87 -1.76 -11.31
N TRP A 113 8.96 -0.60 -10.67
CA TRP A 113 9.81 -0.44 -9.50
C TRP A 113 9.39 -1.34 -8.34
N ILE A 114 8.09 -1.42 -8.02
CA ILE A 114 7.59 -2.34 -6.99
C ILE A 114 7.94 -3.78 -7.36
N SER A 115 7.71 -4.18 -8.61
CA SER A 115 8.02 -5.54 -9.09
C SER A 115 9.51 -5.89 -9.00
N SER A 116 10.39 -4.89 -9.10
CA SER A 116 11.84 -5.07 -8.94
C SER A 116 12.26 -5.33 -7.49
N LEU A 117 11.40 -4.95 -6.53
CA LEU A 117 11.56 -5.30 -5.13
C LEU A 117 10.97 -6.68 -4.90
N ARG A 118 9.64 -6.81 -5.03
CA ARG A 118 8.91 -8.07 -5.05
C ARG A 118 7.57 -7.89 -5.75
N LYS A 119 7.16 -8.89 -6.54
CA LYS A 119 5.89 -8.87 -7.29
C LYS A 119 4.65 -9.03 -6.40
N ASP A 120 4.81 -9.60 -5.23
CA ASP A 120 3.74 -9.89 -4.27
C ASP A 120 3.45 -8.75 -3.29
N ILE A 121 4.17 -7.63 -3.36
CA ILE A 121 3.83 -6.41 -2.60
C ILE A 121 2.52 -5.84 -3.13
N PRO A 122 1.47 -5.74 -2.30
CA PRO A 122 0.20 -5.13 -2.70
C PRO A 122 0.34 -3.67 -3.06
N LEU A 123 -0.25 -3.28 -4.19
CA LEU A 123 -0.45 -1.88 -4.57
C LEU A 123 -1.93 -1.52 -4.48
N HIS A 124 -2.26 -0.49 -3.70
CA HIS A 124 -3.59 0.11 -3.60
C HIS A 124 -3.65 1.39 -4.41
N LEU A 125 -4.44 1.36 -5.48
CA LEU A 125 -4.74 2.53 -6.30
C LEU A 125 -6.04 3.15 -5.79
N THR A 126 -5.95 4.26 -5.07
CA THR A 126 -7.11 4.88 -4.43
C THR A 126 -7.64 6.02 -5.27
N ARG A 127 -8.97 6.11 -5.37
CA ARG A 127 -9.66 7.17 -6.10
C ARG A 127 -9.62 8.49 -5.33
N TYR A 128 -9.24 9.55 -6.03
CA TYR A 128 -9.26 10.92 -5.52
C TYR A 128 -10.64 11.57 -5.62
N PHE A 129 -10.93 12.45 -4.65
CA PHE A 129 -12.07 13.35 -4.63
C PHE A 129 -11.60 14.78 -4.29
N PRO A 130 -12.19 15.81 -4.91
CA PRO A 130 -11.86 17.20 -4.61
C PRO A 130 -11.99 17.50 -3.13
N ASN A 131 -10.94 18.06 -2.54
CA ASN A 131 -10.93 18.48 -1.16
C ASN A 131 -9.87 19.58 -0.95
N TYR A 132 -10.05 20.38 0.10
CA TYR A 132 -9.18 21.50 0.44
C TYR A 132 -8.98 22.47 -0.75
N LYS A 133 -7.75 22.79 -1.12
CA LYS A 133 -7.39 23.72 -2.21
C LYS A 133 -7.27 23.04 -3.57
N LEU A 134 -7.50 21.74 -3.65
CA LEU A 134 -7.25 20.94 -4.84
C LEU A 134 -8.57 20.75 -5.59
N GLY A 135 -8.71 21.46 -6.71
CA GLY A 135 -9.95 21.58 -7.49
C GLY A 135 -10.04 20.65 -8.70
N ALA A 136 -9.11 19.70 -8.86
CA ALA A 136 -9.22 18.69 -9.89
C ALA A 136 -10.53 17.88 -9.69
N PRO A 137 -11.19 17.43 -10.76
CA PRO A 137 -12.39 16.60 -10.62
C PRO A 137 -12.05 15.27 -9.92
N PRO A 138 -13.05 14.56 -9.36
CA PRO A 138 -12.84 13.21 -8.87
C PRO A 138 -12.26 12.33 -9.97
N THR A 139 -11.32 11.44 -9.63
CA THR A 139 -10.73 10.55 -10.64
C THR A 139 -11.80 9.66 -11.24
N PRO A 140 -11.91 9.57 -12.58
CA PRO A 140 -12.88 8.69 -13.21
C PRO A 140 -12.67 7.23 -12.77
N VAL A 141 -13.77 6.49 -12.61
CA VAL A 141 -13.73 5.07 -12.19
C VAL A 141 -12.94 4.25 -13.21
N GLU A 142 -13.17 4.53 -14.49
CA GLU A 142 -12.54 3.90 -15.63
C GLU A 142 -11.03 4.15 -15.63
N ARG A 143 -10.59 5.33 -15.13
CA ARG A 143 -9.17 5.65 -15.01
C ARG A 143 -8.49 4.77 -13.96
N ILE A 144 -9.13 4.54 -12.82
CA ILE A 144 -8.60 3.66 -11.76
C ILE A 144 -8.56 2.21 -12.23
N GLN A 145 -9.61 1.74 -12.91
CA GLN A 145 -9.66 0.40 -13.49
C GLN A 145 -8.53 0.19 -14.51
N LYS A 146 -8.34 1.15 -15.43
CA LYS A 146 -7.25 1.12 -16.40
C LYS A 146 -5.87 1.13 -15.70
N ALA A 147 -5.69 1.94 -14.66
CA ALA A 147 -4.44 1.97 -13.89
C ALA A 147 -4.17 0.60 -13.23
N ARG A 148 -5.20 -0.04 -12.69
CA ARG A 148 -5.11 -1.41 -12.15
C ARG A 148 -4.68 -2.41 -13.22
N ASP A 149 -5.31 -2.38 -14.40
CA ASP A 149 -4.97 -3.30 -15.49
C ASP A 149 -3.51 -3.13 -15.96
N ILE A 150 -3.00 -1.90 -15.97
CA ILE A 150 -1.59 -1.60 -16.27
C ILE A 150 -0.67 -2.17 -15.19
N ALA A 151 -0.99 -1.92 -13.91
CA ALA A 151 -0.17 -2.36 -12.79
C ALA A 151 -0.12 -3.89 -12.63
N MET A 152 -1.26 -4.57 -12.88
CA MET A 152 -1.38 -6.03 -12.86
C MET A 152 -0.50 -6.75 -13.90
N LYS A 153 0.04 -6.03 -14.90
CA LYS A 153 1.05 -6.60 -15.82
C LYS A 153 2.40 -6.85 -15.13
N TYR A 154 2.65 -6.21 -13.99
CA TYR A 154 3.93 -6.25 -13.28
C TYR A 154 3.81 -6.82 -11.87
N LEU A 155 2.63 -6.72 -11.25
CA LEU A 155 2.37 -7.08 -9.87
C LEU A 155 1.29 -8.15 -9.74
N ASP A 156 1.41 -9.00 -8.72
CA ASP A 156 0.48 -10.08 -8.42
C ASP A 156 -0.83 -9.56 -7.79
N TYR A 157 -0.74 -8.48 -7.01
CA TYR A 157 -1.86 -7.94 -6.24
C TYR A 157 -1.98 -6.43 -6.42
N VAL A 158 -3.04 -6.00 -7.12
CA VAL A 158 -3.40 -4.60 -7.25
C VAL A 158 -4.86 -4.41 -6.87
N TYR A 159 -5.09 -3.51 -5.91
CA TYR A 159 -6.40 -3.20 -5.35
C TYR A 159 -6.86 -1.80 -5.76
N THR A 160 -8.18 -1.62 -5.88
CA THR A 160 -8.80 -0.31 -6.12
C THR A 160 -9.51 0.18 -4.87
N GLY A 161 -9.14 1.35 -4.35
CA GLY A 161 -9.79 1.93 -3.16
C GLY A 161 -10.66 3.14 -3.47
N ASN A 162 -11.48 3.54 -2.50
CA ASN A 162 -12.38 4.70 -2.57
C ASN A 162 -13.39 4.66 -3.74
N MET A 163 -13.77 3.45 -4.16
CA MET A 163 -14.79 3.23 -5.18
C MET A 163 -15.46 1.88 -4.98
N VAL A 164 -16.68 1.75 -5.52
CA VAL A 164 -17.35 0.46 -5.61
C VAL A 164 -16.77 -0.29 -6.80
N ASP A 165 -15.94 -1.31 -6.51
CA ASP A 165 -15.41 -2.23 -7.51
C ASP A 165 -15.73 -3.67 -7.10
N LYS A 166 -16.36 -4.42 -8.01
CA LYS A 166 -16.71 -5.83 -7.82
C LYS A 166 -15.49 -6.76 -7.88
N THR A 167 -14.39 -6.30 -8.49
CA THR A 167 -13.18 -7.08 -8.76
C THR A 167 -11.97 -6.53 -8.04
N GLY A 168 -11.76 -5.21 -8.06
CA GLY A 168 -10.57 -4.56 -7.53
C GLY A 168 -10.40 -4.61 -6.02
N ASN A 169 -11.43 -5.01 -5.25
CA ASN A 169 -11.32 -5.21 -3.79
C ASN A 169 -11.02 -6.68 -3.39
N ASN A 170 -11.15 -7.60 -4.33
CA ASN A 170 -10.99 -9.02 -4.08
C ASN A 170 -9.55 -9.46 -4.31
N THR A 171 -9.14 -10.51 -3.62
CA THR A 171 -7.84 -11.16 -3.85
C THR A 171 -8.05 -12.42 -4.69
N TYR A 172 -7.30 -12.52 -5.77
CA TYR A 172 -7.26 -13.69 -6.65
C TYR A 172 -5.89 -14.35 -6.56
N CYS A 173 -5.83 -15.66 -6.74
CA CYS A 173 -4.55 -16.36 -6.82
C CYS A 173 -3.76 -15.88 -8.05
N SER A 174 -2.51 -15.46 -7.86
CA SER A 174 -1.66 -14.95 -8.94
C SER A 174 -1.25 -16.01 -9.97
N VAL A 175 -1.52 -17.30 -9.70
CA VAL A 175 -1.19 -18.41 -10.61
C VAL A 175 -2.41 -18.91 -11.39
N CYS A 176 -3.51 -19.25 -10.71
CA CYS A 176 -4.69 -19.84 -11.36
C CYS A 176 -5.88 -18.88 -11.49
N GLY A 177 -5.82 -17.68 -10.93
CA GLY A 177 -6.91 -16.71 -11.00
C GLY A 177 -8.12 -17.02 -10.10
N LYS A 178 -8.07 -18.08 -9.29
CA LYS A 178 -9.14 -18.40 -8.33
C LYS A 178 -9.36 -17.25 -7.36
N LEU A 179 -10.62 -16.85 -7.16
CA LEU A 179 -11.00 -15.94 -6.09
C LEU A 179 -10.72 -16.59 -4.74
N ILE A 180 -9.81 -16.01 -3.95
CA ILE A 180 -9.37 -16.57 -2.66
C ILE A 180 -9.78 -15.74 -1.45
N VAL A 181 -9.97 -14.43 -1.64
CA VAL A 181 -10.57 -13.53 -0.65
C VAL A 181 -11.59 -12.64 -1.34
N LYS A 182 -12.85 -12.78 -0.96
CA LYS A 182 -13.94 -11.91 -1.41
C LYS A 182 -14.24 -10.86 -0.34
N ARG A 183 -14.24 -9.59 -0.73
CA ARG A 183 -14.56 -8.46 0.15
C ARG A 183 -15.85 -7.80 -0.30
N THR A 184 -16.78 -7.53 0.62
CA THR A 184 -18.05 -6.87 0.36
C THR A 184 -18.35 -5.90 1.50
N GLY A 185 -18.04 -4.61 1.30
CA GLY A 185 -18.02 -3.64 2.41
C GLY A 185 -17.03 -4.10 3.49
N TYR A 186 -17.51 -4.23 4.73
CA TYR A 186 -16.73 -4.77 5.85
C TYR A 186 -16.74 -6.31 5.93
N GLY A 187 -17.52 -7.00 5.09
CA GLY A 187 -17.58 -8.45 5.05
C GLY A 187 -16.39 -9.04 4.30
N ILE A 188 -15.73 -10.03 4.90
CA ILE A 188 -14.62 -10.78 4.29
C ILE A 188 -15.00 -12.26 4.27
N GLN A 189 -14.89 -12.89 3.09
CA GLN A 189 -15.00 -14.33 2.91
C GLN A 189 -13.65 -14.84 2.38
N MET A 190 -13.04 -15.77 3.10
CA MET A 190 -11.72 -16.33 2.77
C MET A 190 -11.85 -17.83 2.49
N GLU A 191 -11.34 -18.28 1.35
CA GLU A 191 -11.27 -19.70 0.98
C GLU A 191 -9.88 -20.32 1.21
N VAL A 192 -8.92 -19.52 1.67
CA VAL A 192 -7.54 -19.93 1.92
C VAL A 192 -7.43 -20.70 3.23
N LYS A 193 -6.79 -21.87 3.19
CA LYS A 193 -6.32 -22.62 4.35
C LYS A 193 -4.80 -22.73 4.30
N ASP A 194 -4.15 -22.63 5.46
CA ASP A 194 -2.69 -22.75 5.61
C ASP A 194 -1.88 -21.88 4.63
N LYS A 195 -2.39 -20.68 4.32
CA LYS A 195 -1.78 -19.72 3.37
C LYS A 195 -1.57 -20.31 1.97
N LYS A 196 -2.38 -21.28 1.55
CA LYS A 196 -2.30 -21.88 0.20
C LYS A 196 -3.60 -21.70 -0.58
N CYS A 197 -3.46 -21.48 -1.88
CA CYS A 197 -4.59 -21.50 -2.80
C CYS A 197 -5.28 -22.88 -2.75
N PRO A 198 -6.60 -22.95 -2.55
CA PRO A 198 -7.31 -24.22 -2.47
C PRO A 198 -7.35 -24.98 -3.81
N GLU A 199 -7.09 -24.30 -4.93
CA GLU A 199 -7.18 -24.90 -6.27
C GLU A 199 -5.82 -25.37 -6.80
N CYS A 200 -4.78 -24.53 -6.73
CA CYS A 200 -3.46 -24.85 -7.29
C CYS A 200 -2.36 -25.06 -6.24
N GLY A 201 -2.66 -24.90 -4.95
CA GLY A 201 -1.69 -25.10 -3.86
C GLY A 201 -0.62 -24.01 -3.71
N LYS A 202 -0.63 -22.96 -4.56
CA LYS A 202 0.30 -21.84 -4.48
C LYS A 202 0.25 -21.19 -3.09
N PHE A 203 1.42 -21.00 -2.47
CA PHE A 203 1.55 -20.22 -1.25
C PHE A 203 1.21 -18.74 -1.50
N ILE A 204 0.35 -18.18 -0.67
CA ILE A 204 -0.18 -16.82 -0.74
C ILE A 204 0.55 -15.99 0.32
N ALA A 205 1.62 -15.30 -0.09
CA ALA A 205 2.46 -14.51 0.81
C ALA A 205 1.73 -13.36 1.53
N LEU A 206 0.60 -12.93 0.99
CA LEU A 206 -0.27 -11.89 1.56
C LEU A 206 -0.93 -12.29 2.89
N LEU A 207 -1.09 -13.59 3.14
CA LEU A 207 -1.88 -14.15 4.24
C LEU A 207 -0.99 -14.81 5.28
#